data_AF-A0A2E7W3N5-F1
#
_entry.id   AF-A0A2E7W3N5-F1
#
_cell.length_a   1.000
_cell.length_b   1.000
_cell.length_c   1.000
_cell.angle_alpha   90.00
_cell.angle_beta   90.00
_cell.angle_gamma   90.00
#
_symmetry.space_group_name_H-M   'P 1'
#
loop_
_entity.id
_entity.type
_entity.pdbx_description
1 polymer ?
#
loop_
_entity_poly.entity_id
_entity_poly.type
_entity_poly.pdbx_seq_one_letter_code
_entity_poly.pdbx_strand_id
1 'polypeptide(L)'
;MEKNKSGALVIIRGSGPTSIEDLVNNRSIKKEEGAPSSPKRDYGIGAQILNDLGISKLILLTNSSTNVIGLEGFGVEIVDRLPIPD
;
A
#
# COMPACT_ATOMS: atom_id res chain seq x y z
N MET A 1 -9.25 -12.81 -25.20
CA MET A 1 -9.27 -13.62 -23.95
C MET A 1 -8.44 -12.85 -22.94
N GLU A 2 -8.87 -12.48 -21.74
CA GLU A 2 -9.81 -13.10 -20.81
C GLU A 2 -10.80 -12.07 -20.24
N LYS A 3 -12.10 -12.26 -20.49
CA LYS A 3 -13.18 -11.39 -19.97
C LYS A 3 -13.62 -11.76 -18.53
N ASN A 4 -12.92 -12.68 -17.85
CA ASN A 4 -13.37 -13.30 -16.60
C ASN A 4 -12.31 -13.30 -15.48
N LYS A 5 -11.48 -12.26 -15.35
CA LYS A 5 -10.63 -12.11 -14.16
C LYS A 5 -11.37 -11.29 -13.10
N SER A 6 -11.71 -11.92 -11.98
CA SER A 6 -12.25 -11.24 -10.80
C SER A 6 -11.16 -10.42 -10.12
N GLY A 7 -11.50 -9.21 -9.66
CA GLY A 7 -10.57 -8.32 -8.97
C GLY A 7 -11.26 -7.59 -7.83
N ALA A 8 -10.46 -7.14 -6.87
CA ALA A 8 -10.91 -6.32 -5.75
C ALA A 8 -10.12 -5.01 -5.72
N LEU A 9 -10.81 -3.89 -5.49
CA LEU A 9 -10.19 -2.58 -5.27
C LEU A 9 -10.54 -2.08 -3.88
N VAL A 10 -9.52 -1.95 -3.02
CA VAL A 10 -9.68 -1.40 -1.68
C VAL A 10 -9.17 0.04 -1.68
N ILE A 11 -10.05 0.98 -1.35
CA ILE A 11 -9.73 2.40 -1.28
C ILE A 11 -9.73 2.82 0.19
N ILE A 12 -8.56 3.09 0.74
CA ILE A 12 -8.40 3.63 2.09
C ILE A 12 -8.35 5.15 1.98
N ARG A 13 -9.33 5.84 2.58
CA ARG A 13 -9.29 7.29 2.69
C ARG A 13 -8.40 7.68 3.87
N GLY A 14 -7.17 8.09 3.57
CA GLY A 14 -6.32 8.80 4.54
C GLY A 14 -6.60 10.30 4.50
N SER A 15 -6.55 10.95 5.65
CA SER A 15 -6.39 12.41 5.73
C SER A 15 -5.06 12.77 5.08
N GLY A 16 -5.10 13.53 3.98
CA GLY A 16 -3.90 14.13 3.41
C GLY A 16 -3.18 15.00 4.47
N PRO A 17 -1.91 15.36 4.24
CA PRO A 17 -1.16 16.20 5.17
C PRO A 17 -1.91 17.53 5.32
N THR A 18 -2.61 17.68 6.43
CA THR A 18 -3.50 18.83 6.70
C THR A 18 -3.16 19.52 8.01
N SER A 19 -2.07 19.11 8.65
CA SER A 19 -1.62 19.68 9.92
C SER A 19 -0.38 20.53 9.73
N ILE A 20 -0.35 21.68 10.42
CA ILE A 20 0.84 22.53 10.56
C ILE A 20 2.04 21.72 11.10
N GLU A 21 1.77 20.61 11.79
CA GLU A 21 2.76 19.63 12.25
C GLU A 21 3.60 19.01 11.13
N ASP A 22 3.02 18.73 9.95
CA ASP A 22 3.78 18.20 8.81
C ASP A 22 4.76 19.24 8.25
N LEU A 23 4.36 20.51 8.29
CA LEU A 23 5.16 21.64 7.82
C LEU A 23 6.27 22.02 8.82
N VAL A 24 6.04 21.82 10.12
CA VAL A 24 7.04 22.02 11.19
C VAL A 24 8.03 20.87 11.23
N ASN A 25 7.58 19.62 11.14
CA ASN A 25 8.46 18.44 11.09
C ASN A 25 9.41 18.48 9.87
N ASN A 26 8.97 19.06 8.75
CA ASN A 26 9.80 19.16 7.54
C ASN A 26 10.83 20.32 7.55
N ARG A 27 10.84 21.19 8.58
CA ARG A 27 11.83 22.31 8.67
C ARG A 27 12.98 22.08 9.65
N SER A 28 12.92 21.06 10.51
CA SER A 28 13.93 20.86 11.56
C SER A 28 14.88 19.67 11.35
N ILE A 29 14.85 18.99 10.20
CA ILE A 29 15.85 17.97 9.87
C ILE A 29 16.60 18.39 8.60
N LYS A 30 17.72 19.09 8.80
CA LYS A 30 18.81 19.20 7.82
C LYS A 30 19.97 18.32 8.30
N LYS A 31 19.82 17.00 8.17
CA LYS A 31 20.79 15.89 8.28
C LYS A 31 19.93 14.61 8.35
N GLU A 32 19.84 13.74 7.35
CA GLU A 32 20.91 13.00 6.70
C GLU A 32 20.57 12.72 5.23
N GLU A 33 21.58 12.74 4.37
CA GLU A 33 21.50 12.21 3.01
C GLU A 33 21.24 10.70 3.08
N GLY A 34 20.08 10.22 2.60
CA GLY A 34 19.97 8.81 2.19
C GLY A 34 18.75 7.98 2.61
N ALA A 35 17.70 8.52 3.24
CA ALA A 35 16.50 7.71 3.51
C ALA A 35 15.22 8.43 3.06
N PRO A 36 14.54 7.96 1.98
CA PRO A 36 13.18 8.41 1.73
C PRO A 36 12.34 7.89 2.90
N SER A 37 11.77 8.80 3.69
CA SER A 37 10.65 8.49 4.58
C SER A 37 9.47 8.11 3.70
N SER A 38 9.45 6.85 3.26
CA SER A 38 8.31 6.29 2.56
C SER A 38 7.11 6.46 3.49
N PRO A 39 6.05 7.18 3.07
CA PRO A 39 4.88 7.34 3.89
C PRO A 39 4.41 5.93 4.27
N LYS A 40 4.32 5.69 5.58
CA LYS A 40 3.88 4.41 6.15
C LYS A 40 2.44 4.23 5.67
N ARG A 41 2.24 3.51 4.56
CA ARG A 41 0.90 3.33 4.03
C ARG A 41 0.15 2.36 4.94
N ASP A 42 -1.15 2.60 5.12
CA ASP A 42 -2.03 1.81 5.99
C ASP A 42 -2.40 0.45 5.36
N TYR A 43 -1.40 -0.33 4.93
CA TYR A 43 -1.61 -1.62 4.28
C TYR A 43 -2.32 -2.64 5.18
N GLY A 44 -2.24 -2.49 6.50
CA GLY A 44 -2.88 -3.40 7.46
C GLY A 44 -4.40 -3.39 7.36
N ILE A 45 -5.01 -2.21 7.24
CA ILE A 45 -6.47 -2.09 7.06
C ILE A 45 -6.90 -2.72 5.74
N GLY A 46 -6.13 -2.48 4.67
CA GLY A 46 -6.40 -3.09 3.38
C GLY A 46 -6.30 -4.62 3.40
N ALA A 47 -5.29 -5.15 4.09
CA ALA A 47 -5.09 -6.59 4.24
C ALA A 47 -6.23 -7.26 5.03
N GLN A 48 -6.69 -6.63 6.13
CA GLN A 48 -7.82 -7.12 6.91
C GLN A 48 -9.11 -7.16 6.07
N ILE A 49 -9.40 -6.09 5.31
CA ILE A 49 -10.59 -6.05 4.43
C ILE A 49 -10.54 -7.20 3.41
N LEU A 50 -9.38 -7.44 2.79
CA LEU A 50 -9.23 -8.52 1.81
C LEU A 50 -9.46 -9.90 2.45
N ASN A 51 -8.90 -10.14 3.63
CA ASN A 51 -9.09 -11.39 4.36
C ASN A 51 -10.57 -11.60 4.77
N ASP A 52 -11.24 -10.55 5.26
CA ASP A 52 -12.65 -10.60 5.65
C ASP A 52 -13.58 -10.89 4.45
N LEU A 53 -13.17 -10.50 3.24
CA LEU A 53 -13.82 -10.85 1.97
C LEU A 53 -13.49 -12.27 1.47
N GLY A 54 -12.67 -13.03 2.21
CA GLY A 54 -12.23 -14.37 1.85
C GLY A 54 -11.11 -14.42 0.81
N ILE A 55 -10.43 -13.30 0.56
CA ILE A 55 -9.33 -13.23 -0.41
C ILE A 55 -8.02 -13.49 0.32
N SER A 56 -7.48 -14.70 0.15
CA SER A 56 -6.22 -15.14 0.78
C SER A 56 -5.02 -15.17 -0.18
N LYS A 57 -5.24 -15.14 -1.49
CA LYS A 57 -4.19 -15.10 -2.51
C LYS A 57 -4.57 -14.11 -3.61
N LEU A 58 -3.64 -13.24 -4.01
CA LEU A 58 -3.91 -12.23 -5.03
C LEU A 58 -2.70 -11.91 -5.91
N ILE A 59 -3.00 -11.37 -7.10
CA ILE A 59 -2.02 -10.73 -7.97
C ILE A 59 -2.04 -9.23 -7.66
N LEU A 60 -0.91 -8.68 -7.22
CA LEU A 60 -0.81 -7.26 -6.89
C LEU A 60 -0.53 -6.44 -8.16
N LEU A 61 -1.44 -5.52 -8.49
CA LEU A 61 -1.22 -4.54 -9.55
C LEU A 61 -0.48 -3.31 -8.98
N THR A 62 0.78 -3.08 -9.37
CA THR A 62 1.57 -1.94 -8.88
C THR A 62 2.69 -1.53 -9.84
N ASN A 63 2.91 -0.23 -10.00
CA ASN A 63 4.07 0.34 -10.69
C ASN A 63 5.21 0.73 -9.73
N SER A 64 5.03 0.49 -8.43
CA SER A 64 6.02 0.84 -7.41
C SER A 64 6.75 -0.39 -6.89
N SER A 65 8.07 -0.29 -6.66
CA SER A 65 8.90 -1.36 -6.08
C SER A 65 8.76 -1.51 -4.56
N THR A 66 7.70 -0.95 -3.97
CA THR A 66 7.56 -0.90 -2.51
C THR A 66 7.35 -2.31 -1.94
N ASN A 67 8.13 -2.66 -0.92
CA ASN A 67 7.93 -3.89 -0.17
C ASN A 67 6.62 -3.78 0.60
N VAL A 68 5.61 -4.55 0.16
CA VAL A 68 4.33 -4.65 0.85
C VAL A 68 4.48 -5.66 2.00
N ILE A 69 5.08 -5.19 3.09
CA ILE A 69 5.31 -6.00 4.29
C ILE A 69 4.03 -5.99 5.12
N GLY A 70 3.58 -7.19 5.55
CA GLY A 70 2.51 -7.33 6.54
C GLY A 70 1.24 -8.01 6.07
N LEU A 71 0.99 -8.20 4.76
CA LEU A 71 -0.20 -8.91 4.29
C LEU A 71 -0.25 -10.37 4.77
N GLU A 72 0.90 -11.04 4.81
CA GLU A 72 1.01 -12.43 5.26
C GLU A 72 0.53 -12.59 6.72
N GLY A 73 0.75 -11.58 7.56
CA GLY A 73 0.25 -11.56 8.95
C GLY A 73 -1.28 -11.48 9.06
N PHE A 74 -1.97 -11.10 7.99
CA PHE A 74 -3.43 -11.08 7.88
C PHE A 74 -3.97 -12.27 7.06
N GLY A 75 -3.15 -13.26 6.72
CA GLY A 75 -3.57 -14.41 5.92
C GLY A 75 -3.71 -14.12 4.41
N VAL A 76 -3.14 -13.02 3.93
CA VAL A 76 -3.17 -12.63 2.52
C VAL A 76 -1.78 -12.78 1.89
N GLU A 77 -1.68 -13.57 0.83
CA GLU A 77 -0.45 -13.88 0.11
C GLU A 77 -0.46 -13.21 -1.27
N ILE A 78 0.64 -12.53 -1.63
CA ILE A 78 0.84 -12.00 -2.98
C ILE A 78 1.49 -13.11 -3.82
N VAL A 79 0.73 -13.69 -4.75
CA VAL A 79 1.21 -14.81 -5.59
C VAL A 79 1.87 -14.34 -6.89
N ASP A 80 1.60 -13.11 -7.32
CA ASP A 80 2.23 -12.50 -8.50
C ASP A 80 2.14 -10.96 -8.43
N ARG A 81 2.94 -10.26 -9.25
CA ARG A 81 2.91 -8.79 -9.39
C ARG A 81 2.88 -8.39 -10.85
N LEU A 82 1.94 -7.52 -11.22
CA LEU A 82 1.84 -6.96 -12.57
C LEU A 82 1.86 -5.43 -12.53
N PRO A 83 2.44 -4.76 -13.53
CA PRO A 83 2.33 -3.32 -13.65
C PRO A 83 0.89 -2.91 -14.00
N ILE A 84 0.53 -1.68 -13.62
CA ILE A 84 -0.68 -1.01 -14.08
C ILE A 84 -0.35 -0.37 -15.45
N PRO A 85 -1.10 -0.70 -16.52
CA PRO A 85 -0.86 -0.11 -17.85
C PRO A 85 -1.05 1.42 -17.83
N ASP A 86 -0.31 2.11 -18.71
CA ASP A 86 -0.40 3.57 -18.92
C ASP A 86 -1.76 4.04 -19.45
#